data_AF-A0A853CIE4-F1
#
_entry.id   AF-A0A853CIE4-F1
#
_cell.length_a   1.000
_cell.length_b   1.000
_cell.length_c   1.000
_cell.angle_alpha   90.00
_cell.angle_beta   90.00
_cell.angle_gamma   90.00
#
_symmetry.space_group_name_H-M   'P 1'
#
loop_
_entity.id
_entity.type
_entity.pdbx_description
1 polymer ?
#
loop_
_entity_poly.entity_id
_entity_poly.type
_entity_poly.pdbx_seq_one_letter_code
_entity_poly.pdbx_strand_id
1 'polypeptide(L)'
;MSDRERGSATVWVLALAGVLAVVGAAAVLVAAAVTARHRAASAADLAALAGAGRAVVGDPGACAAAADVAGANGARLTSCTVEDGAVVAVTVAVPARLGPLGRYDATGRARAGPAGG
;
A
#
# COMPACT_ATOMS: atom_id res chain seq x y z
N MET A 1 -42.25 0.80 39.37
CA MET A 1 -41.93 1.58 38.16
C MET A 1 -40.42 1.82 38.06
N SER A 2 -39.59 0.76 38.07
CA SER A 2 -38.11 0.90 38.08
C SER A 2 -37.40 -0.05 37.07
N ASP A 3 -38.14 -1.00 36.48
CA ASP A 3 -37.61 -1.89 35.43
C ASP A 3 -37.49 -1.22 34.06
N ARG A 4 -38.32 -0.18 33.80
CA ARG A 4 -38.36 0.51 32.50
C ARG A 4 -37.13 1.39 32.26
N GLU A 5 -36.57 1.99 33.32
CA GLU A 5 -35.32 2.77 33.25
C GLU A 5 -34.09 1.87 33.07
N ARG A 6 -34.04 0.73 33.76
CA ARG A 6 -32.95 -0.25 33.66
C ARG A 6 -32.86 -0.86 32.26
N GLY A 7 -34.01 -1.22 31.67
CA GLY A 7 -34.09 -1.69 30.29
C GLY A 7 -33.71 -0.64 29.24
N SER A 8 -34.14 0.61 29.43
CA SER A 8 -33.76 1.74 28.55
C SER A 8 -32.25 1.99 28.60
N ALA A 9 -31.65 2.01 29.80
CA ALA A 9 -30.22 2.18 29.98
C ALA A 9 -29.42 1.06 29.27
N THR A 10 -29.85 -0.20 29.39
CA THR A 10 -29.19 -1.31 28.69
C THR A 10 -29.31 -1.21 27.16
N VAL A 11 -30.44 -0.73 26.64
CA VAL A 11 -30.62 -0.53 25.19
C VAL A 11 -29.67 0.56 24.68
N TRP A 12 -29.54 1.68 25.40
CA TRP A 12 -28.60 2.74 25.04
C TRP A 12 -27.14 2.29 25.10
N VAL A 13 -26.77 1.52 26.13
CA VAL A 13 -25.42 0.96 26.25
C VAL A 13 -25.11 0.02 25.08
N LEU A 14 -26.04 -0.87 24.72
CA LEU A 14 -25.87 -1.76 23.57
C LEU A 14 -25.81 -1.00 22.24
N ALA A 15 -26.63 0.05 22.08
CA ALA A 15 -26.59 0.89 20.89
C ALA A 15 -25.24 1.61 20.75
N LEU A 16 -24.74 2.24 21.83
CA LEU A 16 -23.42 2.89 21.83
C LEU A 16 -22.29 1.89 21.60
N ALA A 17 -22.33 0.73 22.24
CA ALA A 17 -21.36 -0.34 22.02
C ALA A 17 -21.36 -0.80 20.55
N GLY A 18 -22.54 -0.94 19.94
CA GLY A 18 -22.70 -1.27 18.53
C GLY A 18 -22.10 -0.19 17.62
N VAL A 19 -22.37 1.09 17.89
CA VAL A 19 -21.79 2.22 17.14
C VAL A 19 -20.28 2.22 17.25
N LEU A 20 -19.72 2.09 18.46
CA LEU A 20 -18.28 2.02 18.68
C LEU A 20 -17.64 0.83 17.97
N ALA A 21 -18.30 -0.33 17.97
CA ALA A 21 -17.83 -1.51 17.25
C ALA A 21 -17.78 -1.27 15.73
N VAL A 22 -18.81 -0.63 15.16
CA VAL A 22 -18.85 -0.29 13.73
C VAL A 22 -17.76 0.74 13.39
N VAL A 23 -17.60 1.79 14.19
CA VAL A 23 -16.55 2.80 13.99
C VAL A 23 -15.16 2.17 14.09
N GLY A 24 -14.93 1.30 15.08
CA GLY A 24 -13.68 0.58 15.23
C GLY A 24 -13.37 -0.32 14.04
N ALA A 25 -14.36 -1.09 13.57
CA ALA A 25 -14.21 -1.92 12.37
C ALA A 25 -13.89 -1.08 11.12
N ALA A 26 -14.56 0.06 10.94
CA ALA A 26 -14.29 0.98 9.84
C ALA A 26 -12.86 1.55 9.92
N ALA A 27 -12.41 1.96 11.11
CA ALA A 27 -11.06 2.46 11.32
C ALA A 27 -9.99 1.40 10.99
N VAL A 28 -10.20 0.14 11.37
CA VAL A 28 -9.30 -0.98 11.02
C VAL A 28 -9.23 -1.18 9.50
N LEU A 29 -10.36 -1.11 8.80
CA LEU A 29 -10.39 -1.24 7.34
C LEU A 29 -9.64 -0.09 6.65
N VAL A 30 -9.81 1.15 7.12
CA VAL A 30 -9.08 2.32 6.61
C VAL A 30 -7.59 2.18 6.88
N ALA A 31 -7.18 1.81 8.10
CA ALA A 31 -5.79 1.58 8.44
C ALA A 31 -5.15 0.51 7.54
N ALA A 32 -5.84 -0.62 7.33
CA ALA A 32 -5.36 -1.68 6.43
C ALA A 32 -5.22 -1.18 4.98
N ALA A 33 -6.16 -0.37 4.50
CA ALA A 33 -6.09 0.23 3.18
C ALA A 33 -4.89 1.17 3.06
N VAL A 34 -4.69 2.07 4.03
CA VAL A 34 -3.58 3.03 4.06
C VAL A 34 -2.23 2.32 4.15
N THR A 35 -2.09 1.32 5.02
CA THR A 35 -0.87 0.52 5.11
C THR A 35 -0.55 -0.19 3.79
N ALA A 36 -1.54 -0.75 3.10
CA ALA A 36 -1.32 -1.37 1.80
C ALA A 36 -0.82 -0.37 0.74
N ARG A 37 -1.33 0.88 0.76
CA ARG A 37 -0.89 1.94 -0.15
C ARG A 37 0.53 2.40 0.16
N HIS A 38 0.86 2.60 1.45
CA HIS A 38 2.22 2.93 1.85
C HIS A 38 3.23 1.85 1.47
N ARG A 39 2.89 0.57 1.65
CA ARG A 39 3.75 -0.54 1.21
C ARG A 39 3.96 -0.56 -0.30
N ALA A 40 2.92 -0.28 -1.08
CA ALA A 40 3.03 -0.20 -2.52
C ALA A 40 3.91 0.97 -2.98
N ALA A 41 3.78 2.13 -2.33
CA ALA A 41 4.64 3.29 -2.60
C ALA A 41 6.10 3.01 -2.24
N SER A 42 6.38 2.51 -1.03
CA SER A 42 7.75 2.21 -0.60
C SER A 42 8.42 1.15 -1.48
N ALA A 43 7.67 0.12 -1.90
CA ALA A 43 8.18 -0.88 -2.82
C ALA A 43 8.49 -0.29 -4.21
N ALA A 44 7.65 0.62 -4.70
CA ALA A 44 7.89 1.31 -5.96
C ALA A 44 9.14 2.19 -5.88
N ASP A 45 9.30 2.96 -4.80
CA ASP A 45 10.45 3.87 -4.62
C ASP A 45 11.78 3.11 -4.59
N LEU A 46 11.85 2.01 -3.82
CA LEU A 46 13.04 1.17 -3.77
C LEU A 46 13.33 0.48 -5.10
N ALA A 47 12.30 0.00 -5.80
CA ALA A 47 12.46 -0.60 -7.12
C ALA A 47 12.95 0.43 -8.16
N ALA A 48 12.42 1.65 -8.13
CA ALA A 48 12.84 2.74 -9.01
C ALA A 48 14.31 3.11 -8.76
N LEU A 49 14.72 3.26 -7.49
CA LEU A 49 16.11 3.55 -7.13
C LEU A 49 17.07 2.43 -7.53
N ALA A 50 16.66 1.17 -7.36
CA ALA A 50 17.46 0.01 -7.78
C ALA A 50 17.67 0.00 -9.30
N GLY A 51 16.61 0.29 -10.07
CA GLY A 51 16.71 0.42 -11.52
C GLY A 51 17.57 1.62 -11.93
N ALA A 52 17.36 2.79 -11.32
CA ALA A 52 18.11 4.00 -11.62
C ALA A 52 19.61 3.83 -11.35
N GLY A 53 19.99 3.16 -10.24
CA GLY A 53 21.39 2.87 -9.93
C GLY A 53 22.10 2.05 -11.01
N ARG A 54 21.39 1.15 -11.69
CA ARG A 54 21.90 0.39 -12.84
C ARG A 54 21.88 1.22 -14.12
N ALA A 55 20.83 2.00 -14.34
CA ALA A 55 20.70 2.85 -15.52
C ALA A 55 21.82 3.91 -15.60
N VAL A 56 22.26 4.47 -14.47
CA VAL A 56 23.36 5.47 -14.41
C VAL A 56 24.69 4.91 -14.94
N VAL A 57 24.95 3.61 -14.77
CA VAL A 57 26.16 2.95 -15.29
C VAL A 57 25.94 2.29 -16.66
N GLY A 58 24.79 2.53 -17.29
CA GLY A 58 24.45 1.98 -18.61
C GLY A 58 24.16 0.47 -18.60
N ASP A 59 23.83 -0.11 -17.45
CA ASP A 59 23.54 -1.54 -17.33
C ASP A 59 22.13 -1.87 -17.88
N PRO A 60 22.00 -2.75 -18.88
CA PRO A 60 20.70 -3.18 -19.41
C PRO A 60 19.83 -3.92 -18.36
N GLY A 61 20.42 -4.36 -17.25
CA GLY A 61 19.75 -5.02 -16.12
C GLY A 61 18.91 -4.12 -15.22
N ALA A 62 18.66 -2.84 -15.56
CA ALA A 62 17.91 -1.91 -14.72
C ALA A 62 16.50 -2.41 -14.34
N CYS A 63 15.71 -2.91 -15.29
CA CYS A 63 14.38 -3.44 -14.99
C CYS A 63 14.42 -4.77 -14.24
N ALA A 64 15.45 -5.59 -14.44
CA ALA A 64 15.64 -6.81 -13.67
C ALA A 64 15.94 -6.48 -12.20
N ALA A 65 16.84 -5.53 -11.94
CA ALA A 65 17.13 -5.06 -10.59
C ALA A 65 15.90 -4.45 -9.91
N ALA A 66 15.10 -3.67 -10.64
CA ALA A 66 13.83 -3.15 -10.14
C ALA A 66 12.83 -4.28 -9.80
N ALA A 67 12.76 -5.34 -10.62
CA ALA A 67 11.89 -6.49 -10.39
C ALA A 67 12.31 -7.29 -9.16
N ASP A 68 13.61 -7.52 -8.98
CA ASP A 68 14.16 -8.24 -7.82
C ASP A 68 13.85 -7.50 -6.52
N VAL A 69 14.05 -6.19 -6.49
CA VAL A 69 13.74 -5.35 -5.32
C VAL A 69 12.24 -5.25 -5.08
N ALA A 70 11.41 -5.14 -6.12
CA ALA A 70 9.96 -5.18 -5.97
C ALA A 70 9.52 -6.52 -5.35
N GLY A 71 10.04 -7.64 -5.86
CA GLY A 71 9.76 -8.99 -5.34
C GLY A 71 10.18 -9.17 -3.89
N ALA A 72 11.37 -8.69 -3.52
CA ALA A 72 11.86 -8.70 -2.14
C ALA A 72 10.97 -7.89 -1.18
N ASN A 73 10.25 -6.88 -1.69
CA ASN A 73 9.29 -6.08 -0.93
C ASN A 73 7.85 -6.62 -0.99
N GLY A 74 7.64 -7.83 -1.50
CA GLY A 74 6.32 -8.46 -1.62
C GLY A 74 5.43 -7.82 -2.68
N ALA A 75 6.02 -7.10 -3.63
CA ALA A 75 5.34 -6.50 -4.76
C ALA A 75 5.65 -7.26 -6.06
N ARG A 76 4.74 -7.20 -7.03
CA ARG A 76 5.01 -7.63 -8.40
C ARG A 76 5.23 -6.41 -9.27
N LEU A 77 6.34 -6.37 -10.01
CA LEU A 77 6.55 -5.35 -11.02
C LEU A 77 5.58 -5.58 -12.18
N THR A 78 4.74 -4.59 -12.50
CA THR A 78 3.76 -4.65 -13.59
C THR A 78 4.16 -3.80 -14.79
N SER A 79 5.02 -2.81 -14.59
CA SER A 79 5.61 -2.00 -15.65
C SER A 79 6.97 -1.47 -15.22
N CYS A 80 7.93 -1.42 -16.14
CA CYS A 80 9.20 -0.76 -15.97
C CYS A 80 9.62 -0.13 -17.30
N THR A 81 9.96 1.15 -17.25
CA THR A 81 10.45 1.91 -18.39
C THR A 81 11.70 2.66 -17.98
N VAL A 82 12.77 2.48 -18.77
CA VAL A 82 13.99 3.28 -18.67
C VAL A 82 13.88 4.39 -19.71
N GLU A 83 13.86 5.62 -19.22
CA GLU A 83 13.78 6.84 -20.01
C GLU A 83 15.18 7.46 -20.17
N ASP A 84 15.28 8.49 -21.01
CA ASP A 84 16.51 9.25 -21.21
C ASP A 84 17.05 9.84 -19.88
N GLY A 85 18.37 9.97 -19.79
CA GLY A 85 19.01 10.50 -18.58
C GLY A 85 19.00 9.53 -17.39
N ALA A 86 18.95 8.22 -17.65
CA ALA A 86 18.96 7.17 -16.62
C ALA A 86 17.79 7.26 -15.62
N VAL A 87 16.64 7.75 -16.09
CA VAL A 87 15.43 7.83 -15.29
C VAL A 87 14.64 6.54 -15.44
N VAL A 88 14.31 5.88 -14.33
CA VAL A 88 13.56 4.63 -14.31
C VAL A 88 12.20 4.87 -13.66
N ALA A 89 11.14 4.65 -14.44
CA ALA A 89 9.76 4.67 -13.95
C ALA A 89 9.24 3.24 -13.80
N VAL A 90 8.66 2.94 -12.64
CA VAL A 90 8.15 1.62 -12.30
C VAL A 90 6.71 1.69 -11.82
N THR A 91 5.95 0.65 -12.12
CA THR A 91 4.65 0.37 -11.51
C THR A 91 4.72 -0.99 -10.85
N VAL A 92 4.32 -1.07 -9.59
CA VAL A 92 4.27 -2.31 -8.81
C VAL A 92 2.87 -2.56 -8.27
N ALA A 93 2.53 -3.81 -8.05
CA ALA A 93 1.29 -4.25 -7.42
C ALA A 93 1.59 -5.07 -6.17
N VAL A 94 1.07 -4.64 -5.02
CA VAL A 94 1.18 -5.33 -3.74
C VAL A 94 -0.16 -5.99 -3.41
N PRO A 95 -0.21 -7.32 -3.23
CA PRO A 95 -1.44 -7.98 -2.83
C PRO A 95 -1.78 -7.63 -1.38
N ALA A 96 -2.98 -7.09 -1.16
CA ALA A 96 -3.53 -6.72 0.13
C ALA A 96 -4.82 -7.49 0.41
N ARG A 97 -5.06 -7.80 1.69
CA ARG A 97 -6.32 -8.40 2.16
C ARG A 97 -7.03 -7.40 3.06
N LEU A 98 -8.24 -6.97 2.67
CA LEU A 98 -9.05 -6.02 3.44
C LEU A 98 -10.21 -6.75 4.15
N GLY A 99 -9.87 -7.80 4.90
CA GLY A 99 -10.84 -8.59 5.67
C GLY A 99 -12.05 -9.02 4.83
N PRO A 100 -13.29 -8.65 5.23
CA PRO A 100 -14.52 -9.07 4.54
C PRO A 100 -14.66 -8.53 3.12
N LEU A 101 -13.91 -7.49 2.75
CA LEU A 101 -13.92 -6.94 1.39
C LEU A 101 -13.12 -7.82 0.40
N GLY A 102 -12.31 -8.76 0.89
CA GLY A 102 -11.57 -9.70 0.06
C GLY A 102 -10.14 -9.24 -0.28
N ARG A 103 -9.65 -9.68 -1.46
CA ARG A 103 -8.29 -9.41 -1.95
C ARG A 103 -8.29 -8.23 -2.92
N TYR A 104 -7.35 -7.32 -2.73
CA TYR A 104 -7.14 -6.17 -3.59
C TYR A 104 -5.66 -6.01 -3.88
N ASP A 105 -5.32 -5.63 -5.11
CA ASP A 105 -3.95 -5.25 -5.43
C ASP A 105 -3.80 -3.74 -5.23
N ALA A 106 -2.92 -3.34 -4.31
CA ALA A 106 -2.52 -1.96 -4.12
C ALA A 106 -1.42 -1.62 -5.13
N THR A 107 -1.69 -0.68 -6.04
CA THR A 107 -0.72 -0.24 -7.05
C THR A 107 0.13 0.92 -6.54
N GLY A 108 1.44 0.80 -6.68
CA GLY A 108 2.42 1.87 -6.42
C GLY A 108 3.12 2.28 -7.71
N ARG A 109 3.45 3.56 -7.85
CA ARG A 109 4.22 4.09 -8.98
C ARG A 109 5.31 5.01 -8.46
N ALA A 110 6.50 4.90 -9.01
CA ALA A 110 7.62 5.75 -8.66
C ALA A 110 8.51 5.97 -9.88
N ARG A 111 9.25 7.08 -9.87
CA ARG A 111 10.23 7.45 -10.90
C ARG A 111 11.48 7.95 -10.20
N ALA A 112 12.64 7.40 -10.55
CA ALA A 112 13.92 7.78 -9.96
C ALA A 112 14.98 8.01 -11.05
N GLY A 113 15.87 8.97 -10.84
CA GLY A 113 16.96 9.30 -11.76
C GLY A 113 18.11 9.98 -11.02
N PRO A 114 19.21 10.31 -11.70
CA PRO A 114 20.37 10.97 -11.10
C PRO A 114 19.99 12.31 -10.45
N ALA A 115 20.55 12.58 -9.27
CA ALA A 115 20.25 13.77 -8.45
C ALA A 115 20.95 15.07 -8.91
N GLY A 116 21.77 15.00 -9.95
CA GLY A 116 22.51 16.13 -10.49
C GLY A 116 22.25 16.27 -11.99
N GLY A 117 21.58 17.37 -12.36
CA GLY A 117 21.73 18.04 -13.64
C GLY A 117 22.55 19.30 -13.42
#